data_AF-A0A1X7TEE5-F1
#
_entry.id   AF-A0A1X7TEE5-F1
#
_cell.length_a   1.000
_cell.length_b   1.000
_cell.length_c   1.000
_cell.angle_alpha   90.00
_cell.angle_beta   90.00
_cell.angle_gamma   90.00
#
_symmetry.space_group_name_H-M   'P 1'
#
loop_
_entity.id
_entity.type
_entity.pdbx_description
1 polymer ?
#
loop_
_entity_poly.entity_id
_entity_poly.type
_entity_poly.pdbx_seq_one_letter_code
_entity_poly.pdbx_strand_id
1 'polypeptide(L)' 'MPRIDDILDQIGQANYFTTLDLARGYWQVPVTEEDRHKTAFISPFGLHQFK' A
#
# COMPACT_ATOMS: atom_id res chain seq x y z
N MET A 1 14.79 3.08 -5.68
CA MET A 1 13.58 3.03 -6.53
C MET A 1 14.05 3.01 -7.97
N PRO A 2 13.63 2.03 -8.79
CA PRO A 2 13.86 2.07 -10.23
C PRO A 2 13.23 3.35 -10.80
N ARG A 3 13.85 3.92 -11.84
CA ARG A 3 13.30 5.13 -12.47
C ARG A 3 12.05 4.75 -13.27
N ILE A 4 11.12 5.68 -13.35
CA ILE A 4 9.87 5.48 -14.08
C ILE A 4 10.16 5.11 -15.55
N ASP A 5 11.20 5.71 -16.13
CA ASP A 5 11.63 5.44 -17.51
C ASP A 5 12.05 3.98 -17.70
N ASP A 6 12.82 3.40 -16.77
CA ASP A 6 13.26 1.99 -16.83
C ASP A 6 12.07 1.01 -16.76
N ILE A 7 11.02 1.39 -16.04
CA ILE A 7 9.79 0.58 -15.89
C ILE A 7 8.97 0.66 -17.17
N LEU A 8 8.84 1.84 -17.77
CA LEU A 8 8.08 2.04 -19.01
C LEU A 8 8.75 1.35 -20.20
N ASP A 9 10.09 1.34 -20.26
CA ASP A 9 10.83 0.61 -21.29
C ASP A 9 10.64 -0.91 -21.19
N GLN A 10 10.51 -1.47 -19.98
CA GLN A 10 10.19 -2.89 -19.79
C GLN A 10 8.76 -3.26 -20.21
N ILE A 11 7.85 -2.30 -20.21
CA ILE A 11 6.43 -2.51 -20.54
C ILE A 11 6.22 -2.60 -22.07
N GLY A 12 7.09 -1.96 -22.87
CA GLY A 12 7.21 -2.17 -24.32
C GLY A 12 5.88 -2.12 -25.11
N GLN A 13 5.80 -2.85 -26.24
CA GLN A 13 4.59 -3.00 -27.08
C GLN A 13 3.67 -4.14 -26.57
N ALA A 14 3.33 -4.17 -25.28
CA ALA A 14 2.35 -5.15 -24.83
C ALA A 14 0.96 -4.81 -25.39
N ASN A 15 0.25 -5.79 -25.95
CA ASN A 15 -1.10 -5.61 -26.50
C ASN A 15 -2.18 -5.54 -25.41
N TYR A 16 -1.84 -5.96 -24.18
CA TYR A 16 -2.76 -6.01 -23.05
C TYR A 16 -2.03 -5.63 -21.77
N PHE A 17 -2.60 -4.68 -21.03
CA PHE A 17 -2.13 -4.26 -19.72
C PHE A 17 -3.19 -4.60 -18.68
N THR A 18 -2.76 -5.20 -17.57
CA THR A 18 -3.62 -5.44 -16.42
C THR A 18 -3.02 -4.71 -15.23
N THR A 19 -3.76 -3.76 -14.68
CA THR A 19 -3.39 -3.08 -13.44
C THR A 19 -3.93 -3.88 -12.25
N LEU A 20 -3.04 -4.39 -11.41
CA LEU A 20 -3.40 -5.02 -10.14
C LEU A 20 -3.50 -3.93 -9.07
N ASP A 21 -4.72 -3.66 -8.60
CA ASP A 21 -4.92 -2.76 -7.47
C ASP A 21 -4.55 -3.47 -6.15
N LEU A 22 -3.39 -3.11 -5.62
CA LEU A 22 -2.89 -3.55 -4.32
C LEU A 22 -3.34 -2.61 -3.19
N ALA A 23 -4.38 -1.78 -3.35
CA ALA A 23 -4.93 -0.96 -2.25
C ALA A 23 -5.27 -1.79 -1.00
N ARG A 24 -5.64 -3.07 -1.16
CA ARG A 24 -5.84 -3.99 -0.03
C ARG A 24 -4.55 -4.58 0.56
N GLY A 25 -3.41 -4.43 -0.12
CA GLY A 25 -2.09 -4.87 0.33
C GLY A 25 -1.57 -4.10 1.54
N TYR A 26 -1.96 -2.82 1.71
CA TYR A 26 -1.62 -2.04 2.90
C TYR A 26 -2.16 -2.66 4.20
N TRP A 27 -3.26 -3.40 4.13
CA TRP A 27 -3.85 -4.09 5.27
C TRP A 27 -3.24 -5.49 5.52
N GLN A 28 -2.42 -5.99 4.59
CA GLN A 28 -1.78 -7.31 4.71
C GLN A 28 -0.40 -7.22 5.38
N VAL A 29 0.22 -6.04 5.40
CA VAL A 29 1.49 -5.81 6.08
C VAL A 29 1.19 -5.37 7.52
N PRO A 30 1.53 -6.19 8.53
CA PRO A 30 1.28 -5.84 9.92
C PRO A 30 2.14 -4.65 10.35
N VAL A 31 1.58 -3.78 11.17
CA VAL A 31 2.34 -2.69 11.81
C VAL A 31 3.20 -3.28 12.92
N THR A 32 4.46 -2.86 13.02
CA THR A 32 5.35 -3.21 14.14
C THR A 32 4.69 -2.85 15.47
N GLU A 33 4.74 -3.76 16.46
CA GLU A 33 3.95 -3.60 17.70
C GLU A 33 4.26 -2.29 18.43
N GLU A 34 5.52 -1.86 18.38
CA GLU A 34 6.01 -0.62 18.98
C GLU A 34 5.41 0.63 18.32
N ASP A 35 5.08 0.59 17.03
CA ASP A 35 4.61 1.74 16.25
C ASP A 35 3.08 1.80 16.09
N ARG A 36 2.34 0.77 16.52
CA ARG A 36 0.86 0.71 16.39
C ARG A 36 0.17 1.95 16.94
N HIS A 37 0.65 2.50 18.05
CA HIS A 37 0.08 3.69 18.70
C HIS A 37 0.13 4.94 17.80
N LYS A 38 1.07 5.02 16.85
CA LYS A 38 1.18 6.13 15.89
C LYS A 38 0.10 6.09 14.81
N THR A 39 -0.54 4.93 14.62
CA THR A 39 -1.61 4.72 13.62
C THR A 39 -3.00 4.89 14.20
N ALA A 40 -3.12 5.43 15.43
CA ALA A 40 -4.38 5.55 16.11
C ALA A 40 -5.26 6.65 15.48
N PHE A 41 -6.55 6.37 15.29
CA PHE A 41 -7.56 7.31 14.81
C PHE A 41 -8.78 7.30 15.73
N ILE A 42 -9.41 8.47 15.88
CA ILE A 42 -10.58 8.65 16.75
C ILE A 42 -11.84 8.55 15.90
N SER A 43 -12.73 7.66 16.28
CA SER A 43 -14.12 7.64 15.82
C SER A 43 -15.03 8.22 16.92
N PRO A 44 -16.28 8.63 16.61
CA PRO A 44 -17.27 8.96 17.62
C PRO A 44 -17.54 7.84 18.64
N PHE A 45 -17.09 6.61 18.35
CA PHE A 45 -17.27 5.41 19.17
C PHE A 45 -16.00 4.98 19.91
N GLY A 46 -14.89 5.72 19.78
CA GLY A 46 -13.67 5.47 20.53
C GLY A 46 -12.39 5.59 19.71
N LEU A 47 -11.28 5.22 20.34
CA LEU A 47 -9.95 5.18 19.72
C LEU A 47 -9.71 3.81 19.08
N HIS A 48 -9.28 3.80 17.83
CA HIS A 48 -8.90 2.60 17.10
C HIS A 48 -7.46 2.73 16.62
N GLN A 49 -6.74 1.61 16.52
CA GLN A 49 -5.40 1.56 15.94
C GLN A 49 -5.27 0.32 15.06
N PHE A 50 -4.33 0.35 14.12
CA PHE A 50 -4.06 -0.81 13.27
C PHE A 50 -3.40 -1.95 14.09
N LYS A 51 -3.68 -3.19 13.66
CA LYS A 51 -3.05 -4.40 14.21
C LYS A 51 -1.72 -4.69 13.52
#